data_AF-A0A7V8Z5P7-F1
#
_entry.id   AF-A0A7V8Z5P7-F1
#
_cell.length_a   1.000
_cell.length_b   1.000
_cell.length_c   1.000
_cell.angle_alpha   90.00
_cell.angle_beta   90.00
_cell.angle_gamma   90.00
#
_symmetry.space_group_name_H-M   'P 1'
#
loop_
_entity.id
_entity.type
_entity.pdbx_description
1 polymer ?
#
loop_
_entity_poly.entity_id
_entity_poly.type
_entity_poly.pdbx_seq_one_letter_code
_entity_poly.pdbx_strand_id
1 'polypeptide(L)' 'MKPADIARIVTVDGPAVSPDGSSVAYVVRRMDLDSDRYRSAVWLVRPDGGTPRPTEP' A
#
# COMPACT_ATOMS: atom_id res chain seq x y z
N MET A 1 17.70 11.13 11.54
CA MET A 1 17.08 10.89 10.22
C MET A 1 18.03 11.40 9.16
N LYS A 2 18.40 10.56 8.19
CA LYS A 2 19.19 10.93 7.00
C LYS A 2 18.23 11.22 5.84
N PRO A 3 18.60 12.02 4.83
CA PRO A 3 17.75 12.27 3.66
C PRO A 3 17.26 10.98 2.99
N ALA A 4 18.11 9.94 2.92
CA ALA A 4 17.75 8.63 2.35
C ALA A 4 16.64 7.89 3.12
N ASP A 5 16.38 8.24 4.37
CA ASP A 5 15.30 7.61 5.16
C ASP A 5 13.91 8.01 4.64
N ILE A 6 13.78 9.15 3.95
CA ILE A 6 12.52 9.60 3.37
C ILE A 6 12.01 8.60 2.32
N ALA A 7 12.92 8.01 1.53
CA ALA A 7 12.55 7.02 0.52
C ALA A 7 11.98 5.72 1.10
N ARG A 8 12.16 5.48 2.40
CA ARG A 8 11.61 4.32 3.11
C ARG A 8 10.20 4.55 3.63
N ILE A 9 9.67 5.77 3.50
CA ILE A 9 8.30 6.08 3.90
C ILE A 9 7.34 5.35 2.98
N VAL A 10 6.40 4.64 3.59
CA VAL A 10 5.26 4.02 2.92
C VAL A 10 4.02 4.79 3.35
N THR A 11 3.27 5.33 2.40
CA THR A 11 1.97 5.95 2.71
C THR A 11 0.83 5.00 2.36
N VAL A 12 -0.22 5.04 3.18
CA VAL A 12 -1.42 4.23 3.03
C VAL A 12 -2.62 5.15 2.98
N ASP A 13 -3.42 5.06 1.91
CA ASP A 13 -4.53 5.97 1.63
C ASP A 13 -5.79 5.21 1.20
N GLY A 14 -6.95 5.86 1.35
CA GLY A 14 -8.23 5.42 0.76
C GLY A 14 -8.69 4.01 1.13
N PRO A 15 -8.80 3.66 2.42
CA PRO A 15 -9.33 2.35 2.81
C PRO A 15 -10.81 2.22 2.43
N ALA A 16 -11.18 1.06 1.89
CA ALA A 16 -12.56 0.69 1.58
C ALA A 16 -12.80 -0.78 1.96
N VAL A 17 -13.90 -1.05 2.66
CA VAL A 17 -14.30 -2.41 3.05
C VAL A 17 -15.22 -2.98 1.96
N SER A 18 -15.05 -4.26 1.61
CA SER A 18 -15.96 -4.94 0.67
C SER A 18 -17.38 -5.03 1.25
N PRO A 19 -18.44 -5.03 0.42
CA PRO A 19 -19.82 -5.05 0.92
C PRO A 19 -20.16 -6.26 1.81
N ASP A 20 -19.52 -7.40 1.58
CA ASP A 20 -19.64 -8.63 2.36
C ASP A 20 -18.74 -8.66 3.61
N GLY A 21 -17.91 -7.64 3.80
CA GLY A 21 -16.96 -7.55 4.90
C GLY A 21 -15.80 -8.55 4.84
N SER A 22 -15.57 -9.22 3.71
CA SER A 22 -14.51 -10.24 3.61
C SER A 22 -13.11 -9.67 3.37
N SER A 23 -13.01 -8.41 2.91
CA SER A 23 -11.74 -7.77 2.58
C SER A 23 -11.74 -6.25 2.78
N VAL A 24 -10.55 -5.68 2.93
CA VAL A 24 -10.28 -4.23 2.91
C VAL A 24 -9.31 -3.94 1.78
N ALA A 25 -9.71 -3.07 0.87
CA ALA A 25 -8.87 -2.49 -0.17
C ALA A 25 -8.26 -1.18 0.31
N TYR A 26 -7.00 -0.92 -0.03
CA TYR A 26 -6.33 0.34 0.27
C TYR A 26 -5.18 0.59 -0.71
N VAL A 27 -4.77 1.84 -0.87
CA VAL A 27 -3.63 2.20 -1.73
C VAL A 27 -2.36 2.24 -0.90
N VAL A 28 -1.29 1.59 -1.38
CA VAL A 28 0.05 1.69 -0.82
C VAL A 28 0.94 2.43 -1.81
N ARG A 29 1.56 3.54 -1.38
CA ARG A 29 2.51 4.31 -2.17
C ARG A 29 3.92 4.22 -1.59
N ARG A 30 4.91 4.02 -2.46
CA ARG A 30 6.35 3.96 -2.14
C ARG A 30 7.14 4.81 -3.12
N MET A 31 8.27 5.34 -2.66
CA MET A 31 9.23 6.02 -3.52
C MET A 31 10.13 5.00 -4.21
N ASP A 32 10.27 5.13 -5.53
CA ASP A 32 11.24 4.43 -6.35
C ASP A 32 12.32 5.45 -6.75
N LEU A 33 13.48 5.34 -6.09
CA LEU A 33 14.60 6.26 -6.29
C LEU A 33 15.33 6.01 -7.62
N ASP A 34 15.31 4.77 -8.12
CA ASP A 34 16.03 4.41 -9.34
C ASP A 34 15.37 5.06 -10.56
N SER A 35 14.03 5.17 -10.53
CA SER A 35 13.26 5.80 -11.61
C SER A 35 12.76 7.22 -11.31
N ASP A 36 13.06 7.78 -10.14
CA ASP A 36 12.57 9.09 -9.67
C ASP A 36 11.04 9.23 -9.81
N ARG A 37 10.33 8.25 -9.23
CA ARG A 37 8.88 8.12 -9.30
C ARG A 37 8.30 7.67 -7.96
N TYR A 38 7.02 7.97 -7.75
CA TYR A 38 6.22 7.26 -6.77
C TYR A 38 5.50 6.10 -7.47
N ARG A 39 5.60 4.90 -6.90
CA ARG A 39 4.78 3.76 -7.31
C ARG A 39 3.66 3.55 -6.31
N SER A 40 2.45 3.36 -6.81
CA SER A 40 1.28 3.03 -6.00
C SER A 40 0.60 1.80 -6.54
N ALA A 41 0.16 0.94 -5.64
CA ALA A 41 -0.66 -0.23 -5.97
C ALA A 41 -1.86 -0.28 -5.02
N VAL A 42 -2.96 -0.87 -5.47
CA VAL A 42 -4.06 -1.26 -4.60
C VAL A 42 -3.71 -2.58 -3.94
N TRP A 43 -3.95 -2.68 -2.64
CA TRP A 43 -3.69 -3.85 -1.82
C TRP A 43 -4.99 -4.34 -1.19
N LEU A 44 -5.10 -5.65 -1.01
CA LEU A 44 -6.18 -6.31 -0.30
C LEU A 44 -5.64 -7.03 0.93
N VAL A 45 -6.37 -6.92 2.03
CA VAL A 45 -6.16 -7.69 3.27
C VAL A 45 -7.51 -8.14 3.82
N ARG A 46 -7.55 -9.22 4.61
CA ARG A 46 -8.76 -9.56 5.36
C ARG A 46 -8.89 -8.63 6.59
N PRO A 47 -10.11 -8.29 7.04
CA PRO A 47 -10.27 -7.40 8.20
C PRO A 47 -9.76 -7.98 9.52
N ASP A 48 -9.72 -9.31 9.65
CA ASP A 48 -9.15 -10.01 10.82
C ASP A 48 -7.62 -10.13 10.76
N GLY A 49 -6.99 -9.50 9.75
CA GLY A 49 -5.55 -9.48 9.55
C GLY A 49 -5.07 -10.49 8.51
N GLY A 50 -3.79 -10.84 8.57
CA GLY A 50 -3.13 -11.69 7.57
C GLY A 50 -2.27 -10.90 6.59
N THR A 51 -1.69 -11.60 5.62
CA THR A 51 -0.72 -11.01 4.69
C THR A 51 -1.43 -10.19 3.62
N PRO A 52 -1.20 -8.87 3.56
CA PRO A 52 -1.74 -8.06 2.48
C PRO A 52 -1.08 -8.41 1.15
N ARG A 53 -1.83 -8.31 0.06
CA ARG A 53 -1.32 -8.57 -1.29
C ARG A 53 -1.75 -7.47 -2.26
N PRO A 54 -0.89 -7.08 -3.22
CA PRO A 54 -1.31 -6.20 -4.30
C PRO A 54 -2.37 -6.88 -5.17
N THR A 55 -3.28 -6.09 -5.75
CA THR A 55 -4.30 -6.59 -6.69
C THR A 55 -3.76 -6.78 -8.10
N GLU A 56 -2.67 -6.09 -8.43
CA GLU A 56 -1.90 -6.31 -9.65
C GLU A 56 -0.73 -7.28 -9.35
N PRO A 57 -0.41 -8.20 -10.28
CA PRO A 57 0.71 -9.12 -10.16
C PRO A 57 2.08 -8.43 -10.27
#